data_AF-A0A151SAL0-F1
#
_entry.id   AF-A0A151SAL0-F1
#
_cell.length_a   1.000
_cell.length_b   1.000
_cell.length_c   1.000
_cell.angle_alpha   90.00
_cell.angle_beta   90.00
_cell.angle_gamma   90.00
#
_symmetry.space_group_name_H-M   'P 1'
#
loop_
_entity.id
_entity.type
_entity.pdbx_description
1 polymer ?
#
loop_
_entity_poly.entity_id
_entity_poly.type
_entity_poly.pdbx_seq_one_letter_code
_entity_poly.pdbx_strand_id
1 'polypeptide(L)'
;MPNIASFRFLLTWTLFLCFAFTARAAQRGPFAMRISCGARHNVQTKPTTTLWYKDFGYTGGIPTNASKTSYIAPPLETLRYFPLSEGPSNCYNINRVPKGHYSIRIFFGLVAQARATNEPLFDISIQGTQIYSLKSGWTSQDDQAFTEAQVFLTDGSVSICFHGTGHGDPAILSIEILQIDDKAYYFGPQWNRGLILRTVKRLSCGFGQSKYGVDYGADPRGGDRFWHHIKTFGEDSDRPRSVETRIKQASHPPNFYPETLYRSALVSTSSQPELTYTLDVDPNKNYSVWLHFAEIDNSVTAEGQRVFDIMINGDIAFKDIDIVKLSGDRYTALVLNTTVTVNGRTLTITLSPKKGSFAIINAIEILEVIMTESKTLSNEVMALQSLKKALGLPPRFGWNGDPCVPQQHPWTGADCRLDKSSSKWVIDGL
;
A
#
# COMPACT_ATOMS: atom_id res chain seq x y z
N MET A 1 90.97 -22.63 -1.41
CA MET A 1 91.39 -23.54 -2.51
C MET A 1 90.18 -24.42 -2.85
N PRO A 2 89.89 -24.68 -4.13
CA PRO A 2 89.01 -23.85 -4.94
C PRO A 2 87.79 -24.59 -5.54
N ASN A 3 86.83 -23.79 -6.01
CA ASN A 3 85.91 -23.89 -7.16
C ASN A 3 85.59 -25.27 -7.79
N ILE A 4 84.31 -25.47 -8.15
CA ILE A 4 83.80 -25.31 -9.55
C ILE A 4 82.27 -25.57 -9.62
N ALA A 5 81.57 -24.57 -10.21
CA ALA A 5 80.39 -24.56 -11.11
C ALA A 5 79.11 -25.38 -10.79
N SER A 6 77.88 -25.02 -11.18
CA SER A 6 77.37 -24.21 -12.31
C SER A 6 75.85 -23.98 -12.08
N PHE A 7 75.32 -22.75 -12.13
CA PHE A 7 74.62 -22.09 -13.28
C PHE A 7 73.08 -22.29 -13.34
N ARG A 8 72.33 -21.18 -13.14
CA ARG A 8 71.35 -20.56 -14.08
C ARG A 8 70.15 -19.83 -13.42
N PHE A 9 70.12 -18.51 -13.71
CA PHE A 9 68.98 -17.62 -14.01
C PHE A 9 68.05 -17.13 -12.86
N LEU A 10 68.14 -15.87 -12.41
CA LEU A 10 67.67 -14.58 -12.98
C LEU A 10 66.14 -14.37 -12.90
N LEU A 11 65.77 -13.26 -12.21
CA LEU A 11 64.52 -12.49 -12.28
C LEU A 11 63.25 -13.20 -11.74
N THR A 12 62.39 -12.64 -10.88
CA THR A 12 62.07 -11.25 -10.51
C THR A 12 61.32 -11.28 -9.18
N TRP A 13 61.70 -10.40 -8.24
CA TRP A 13 60.80 -9.88 -7.23
C TRP A 13 59.84 -8.89 -7.88
N THR A 14 58.54 -9.16 -7.86
CA THR A 14 57.51 -8.13 -8.03
C THR A 14 56.36 -8.39 -7.06
N LEU A 15 56.04 -7.33 -6.32
CA LEU A 15 55.04 -7.18 -5.27
C LEU A 15 53.76 -8.00 -5.48
N PHE A 16 53.46 -8.87 -4.52
CA PHE A 16 52.09 -9.25 -4.18
C PHE A 16 51.41 -8.05 -3.50
N LEU A 17 51.03 -7.05 -4.29
CA LEU A 17 50.01 -6.08 -3.90
C LEU A 17 48.67 -6.83 -3.95
N CYS A 18 48.34 -7.49 -2.84
CA CYS A 18 46.98 -7.95 -2.59
C CYS A 18 46.07 -6.71 -2.62
N PHE A 19 45.54 -6.41 -3.79
CA PHE A 19 44.32 -5.63 -3.91
C PHE A 19 43.24 -6.42 -3.17
N ALA A 20 43.02 -6.05 -1.91
CA ALA A 20 41.78 -6.28 -1.22
C ALA A 20 40.68 -5.54 -1.98
N PHE A 21 40.21 -6.12 -3.08
CA PHE A 21 38.86 -5.88 -3.53
C PHE A 21 37.95 -6.51 -2.48
N THR A 22 37.68 -5.76 -1.41
CA THR A 22 36.40 -5.88 -0.74
C THR A 22 35.37 -5.65 -1.84
N ALA A 23 34.82 -6.74 -2.37
CA ALA A 23 33.57 -6.70 -3.08
C ALA A 23 32.59 -6.10 -2.08
N ARG A 24 32.40 -4.78 -2.17
CA ARG A 24 31.28 -4.09 -1.55
C ARG A 24 30.09 -4.80 -2.17
N ALA A 25 29.53 -5.79 -1.47
CA ALA A 25 28.26 -6.37 -1.85
C ALA A 25 27.36 -5.15 -2.03
N ALA A 26 26.99 -4.86 -3.27
CA ALA A 26 26.04 -3.81 -3.56
C ALA A 26 24.84 -4.14 -2.68
N GLN A 27 24.62 -3.32 -1.64
CA GLN A 27 23.45 -3.44 -0.80
C GLN A 27 22.28 -3.35 -1.77
N ARG A 28 21.70 -4.51 -2.12
CA ARG A 28 20.56 -4.56 -3.02
C ARG A 28 19.52 -3.69 -2.34
N GLY A 29 19.02 -2.68 -3.07
CA GLY A 29 17.93 -1.85 -2.57
C GLY A 29 16.73 -2.70 -2.14
N PRO A 30 15.74 -2.10 -1.47
CA PRO A 30 14.52 -2.82 -1.08
C PRO A 30 13.94 -3.57 -2.27
N PHE A 31 13.40 -4.77 -2.03
CA PHE A 31 12.77 -5.54 -3.09
C PHE A 31 11.63 -4.73 -3.71
N ALA A 32 11.62 -4.65 -5.04
CA ALA A 32 10.54 -4.01 -5.78
C ALA A 32 10.21 -4.85 -7.01
N MET A 33 8.95 -5.25 -7.14
CA MET A 33 8.40 -5.88 -8.33
C MET A 33 7.29 -4.99 -8.86
N ARG A 34 7.37 -4.64 -10.15
CA ARG A 34 6.32 -3.88 -10.85
C ARG A 34 5.93 -4.65 -12.08
N ILE A 35 4.66 -4.97 -12.22
CA ILE A 35 4.12 -5.81 -13.28
C ILE A 35 3.24 -4.95 -14.16
N SER A 36 3.55 -4.90 -15.46
CA SER A 36 2.67 -4.35 -16.48
C SER A 36 1.80 -5.49 -17.00
N CYS A 37 0.52 -5.44 -16.66
CA CYS A 37 -0.42 -6.49 -16.99
C CYS A 37 -0.72 -6.49 -18.50
N GLY A 38 -0.75 -7.67 -19.09
CA GLY A 38 -0.96 -7.87 -20.53
C GLY A 38 0.21 -7.46 -21.44
N ALA A 39 1.31 -6.95 -20.90
CA ALA A 39 2.46 -6.57 -21.70
C ALA A 39 3.19 -7.78 -22.28
N ARG A 40 3.63 -7.68 -23.54
CA ARG A 40 4.40 -8.74 -24.22
C ARG A 40 5.89 -8.72 -23.85
N HIS A 41 6.39 -7.54 -23.50
CA HIS A 41 7.78 -7.26 -23.16
C HIS A 41 7.84 -6.39 -21.91
N ASN A 42 9.00 -6.33 -21.27
CA ASN A 42 9.19 -5.37 -20.18
C ASN A 42 9.13 -3.95 -20.75
N VAL A 43 8.51 -3.03 -20.01
CA VAL A 43 8.32 -1.64 -20.43
C VAL A 43 8.95 -0.69 -19.43
N GLN A 44 9.38 0.47 -19.91
CA GLN A 44 9.87 1.56 -19.06
C GLN A 44 8.99 2.78 -19.22
N THR A 45 8.57 3.37 -18.10
CA THR A 45 7.70 4.56 -18.11
C THR A 45 8.50 5.82 -17.78
N LYS A 46 8.23 6.90 -18.52
CA LYS A 46 8.68 8.26 -18.16
C LYS A 46 7.81 8.80 -17.01
N PRO A 47 8.31 9.70 -16.14
CA PRO A 47 9.61 10.37 -16.20
C PRO A 47 10.76 9.62 -15.50
N THR A 48 10.47 8.66 -14.62
CA THR A 48 11.46 8.03 -13.72
C THR A 48 12.20 6.83 -14.32
N THR A 49 11.97 6.48 -15.60
CA THR A 49 12.49 5.25 -16.25
C THR A 49 12.18 3.97 -15.47
N THR A 50 11.05 3.97 -14.75
CA THR A 50 10.63 2.83 -13.92
C THR A 50 10.44 1.60 -14.80
N LEU A 51 11.13 0.51 -14.45
CA LEU A 51 11.02 -0.77 -15.14
C LEU A 51 9.79 -1.55 -14.65
N TRP A 52 8.96 -1.96 -15.60
CA TRP A 52 7.81 -2.84 -15.41
C TRP A 52 8.06 -4.16 -16.13
N TYR A 53 7.90 -5.26 -15.42
CA TYR A 53 8.01 -6.61 -15.94
C TYR A 53 6.72 -7.04 -16.63
N LYS A 54 6.83 -7.79 -17.72
CA LYS A 54 5.67 -8.50 -18.29
C LYS A 54 5.10 -9.51 -17.29
N ASP A 55 3.81 -9.81 -17.38
CA ASP A 55 3.11 -10.72 -16.47
C ASP A 55 3.16 -12.21 -16.84
N PHE A 56 4.09 -12.58 -17.73
CA PHE A 56 4.17 -13.93 -18.29
C PHE A 56 4.38 -15.00 -17.20
N GLY A 57 3.45 -15.97 -17.13
CA GLY A 57 3.54 -17.14 -16.25
C GLY A 57 3.02 -16.92 -14.83
N TYR A 58 2.52 -15.73 -14.48
CA TYR A 58 1.94 -15.48 -13.15
C TYR A 58 0.44 -15.77 -13.05
N THR A 59 -0.29 -15.71 -14.17
CA THR A 59 -1.77 -15.83 -14.21
C THR A 59 -2.27 -16.31 -15.58
N GLY A 60 -3.57 -16.63 -15.67
CA GLY A 60 -4.32 -16.87 -16.91
C GLY A 60 -4.82 -15.58 -17.57
N GLY A 61 -6.04 -15.57 -18.10
CA GLY A 61 -6.69 -14.35 -18.64
C GLY A 61 -6.16 -13.88 -19.99
N ILE A 62 -6.72 -12.77 -20.47
CA ILE A 62 -6.52 -12.28 -21.84
C ILE A 62 -5.83 -10.91 -21.84
N PRO A 63 -4.67 -10.76 -22.50
CA PRO A 63 -4.00 -9.47 -22.63
C PRO A 63 -4.69 -8.60 -23.70
N THR A 64 -4.82 -7.29 -23.45
CA THR A 64 -5.41 -6.35 -24.41
C THR A 64 -4.91 -4.92 -24.17
N ASN A 65 -5.29 -4.00 -25.05
CA ASN A 65 -4.97 -2.59 -24.92
C ASN A 65 -5.83 -1.96 -23.82
N ALA A 66 -5.20 -1.09 -23.03
CA ALA A 66 -5.83 -0.35 -21.94
C ALA A 66 -6.27 1.04 -22.39
N SER A 67 -7.39 1.49 -21.83
CA SER A 67 -7.75 2.90 -21.73
C SER A 67 -7.37 3.41 -20.35
N LYS A 68 -6.72 4.57 -20.32
CA LYS A 68 -6.34 5.24 -19.08
C LYS A 68 -7.60 5.75 -18.37
N THR A 69 -7.78 5.34 -17.12
CA THR A 69 -8.93 5.69 -16.26
C THR A 69 -8.61 6.79 -15.27
N SER A 70 -7.34 6.96 -14.90
CA SER A 70 -6.92 7.95 -13.91
C SER A 70 -5.56 8.55 -14.24
N TYR A 71 -5.34 9.82 -13.89
CA TYR A 71 -4.01 10.44 -14.00
C TYR A 71 -2.98 9.85 -13.03
N ILE A 72 -3.44 9.25 -11.93
CA ILE A 72 -2.63 8.62 -10.87
C ILE A 72 -2.02 7.31 -11.36
N ALA A 73 -2.74 6.60 -12.22
CA ALA A 73 -2.30 5.31 -12.75
C ALA A 73 -1.03 5.46 -13.60
N PRO A 74 -0.11 4.47 -13.54
CA PRO A 74 1.09 4.49 -14.37
C PRO A 74 0.72 4.51 -15.86
N PRO A 75 1.50 5.20 -16.71
CA PRO A 75 1.19 5.38 -18.13
C PRO A 75 1.53 4.10 -18.92
N LEU A 76 0.75 3.05 -18.70
CA LEU A 76 0.89 1.74 -19.35
C LEU A 76 -0.20 1.58 -20.41
N GLU A 77 0.14 0.95 -21.53
CA GLU A 77 -0.73 0.85 -22.71
C GLU A 77 -1.50 -0.47 -22.78
N THR A 78 -1.16 -1.43 -21.93
CA THR A 78 -1.77 -2.76 -21.89
C THR A 78 -2.35 -3.06 -20.53
N LEU A 79 -3.40 -3.89 -20.51
CA LEU A 79 -3.96 -4.49 -19.31
C LEU A 79 -4.24 -5.97 -19.55
N ARG A 80 -4.54 -6.70 -18.48
CA ARG A 80 -5.07 -8.07 -18.55
C ARG A 80 -6.46 -8.10 -17.95
N TYR A 81 -7.40 -8.74 -18.66
CA TYR A 81 -8.75 -8.96 -18.15
C TYR A 81 -9.09 -10.45 -18.03
N PHE A 82 -10.09 -10.74 -17.21
CA PHE A 82 -10.46 -12.10 -16.81
C PHE A 82 -11.93 -12.36 -17.12
N PRO A 83 -12.26 -12.85 -18.33
CA PRO A 83 -13.64 -13.17 -18.66
C PRO A 83 -14.14 -14.38 -17.86
N LEU A 84 -15.46 -14.48 -17.69
CA LEU A 84 -16.10 -15.64 -17.03
C LEU A 84 -15.70 -16.99 -17.63
N SER A 85 -15.28 -17.05 -18.90
CA SER A 85 -14.77 -18.27 -19.55
C SER A 85 -13.48 -18.81 -18.91
N GLU A 86 -12.70 -17.96 -18.25
CA GLU A 86 -11.50 -18.33 -17.47
C GLU A 86 -11.84 -18.76 -16.03
N GLY A 87 -13.11 -18.61 -15.62
CA GLY A 87 -13.61 -18.92 -14.30
C GLY A 87 -13.89 -17.66 -13.45
N PRO A 88 -14.62 -17.82 -12.33
CA PRO A 88 -15.04 -16.69 -11.50
C PRO A 88 -13.90 -16.03 -10.72
N SER A 89 -12.80 -16.75 -10.48
CA SER A 89 -11.66 -16.27 -9.69
C SER A 89 -10.35 -16.52 -10.42
N ASN A 90 -9.51 -15.48 -10.51
CA ASN A 90 -8.23 -15.52 -11.22
C ASN A 90 -7.13 -14.88 -10.39
N CYS A 91 -6.00 -15.59 -10.21
CA CYS A 91 -4.94 -15.18 -9.30
C CYS A 91 -3.59 -15.01 -9.99
N TYR A 92 -2.88 -13.95 -9.61
CA TYR A 92 -1.45 -13.82 -9.79
C TYR A 92 -0.74 -14.54 -8.65
N ASN A 93 0.04 -15.56 -8.98
CA ASN A 93 0.87 -16.28 -8.01
C ASN A 93 2.35 -15.95 -8.28
N ILE A 94 2.90 -15.07 -7.44
CA ILE A 94 4.25 -14.55 -7.61
C ILE A 94 5.17 -15.19 -6.58
N ASN A 95 6.09 -16.01 -7.07
CA ASN A 95 7.04 -16.73 -6.24
C ASN A 95 8.33 -15.92 -6.04
N ARG A 96 9.14 -16.32 -5.06
CA ARG A 96 10.44 -15.72 -4.74
C ARG A 96 10.34 -14.25 -4.30
N VAL A 97 9.23 -13.90 -3.65
CA VAL A 97 9.11 -12.63 -2.93
C VAL A 97 9.75 -12.82 -1.57
N PRO A 98 10.76 -12.03 -1.17
CA PRO A 98 11.38 -12.18 0.15
C PRO A 98 10.35 -12.06 1.28
N LYS A 99 10.69 -12.59 2.45
CA LYS A 99 9.88 -12.36 3.64
C LYS A 99 10.08 -10.92 4.12
N GLY A 100 9.02 -10.25 4.53
CA GLY A 100 9.08 -8.87 5.00
C GLY A 100 7.76 -8.15 4.90
N HIS A 101 7.82 -6.83 5.13
CA HIS A 101 6.68 -5.93 5.00
C HIS A 101 6.62 -5.30 3.60
N TYR A 102 5.43 -5.27 3.01
CA TYR A 102 5.23 -4.79 1.64
C TYR A 102 4.04 -3.85 1.53
N SER A 103 4.19 -2.78 0.75
CA SER A 103 3.08 -2.04 0.16
C SER A 103 2.75 -2.66 -1.19
N ILE A 104 1.53 -3.18 -1.33
CA ILE A 104 1.02 -3.75 -2.57
C ILE A 104 0.01 -2.79 -3.16
N ARG A 105 0.22 -2.38 -4.41
CA ARG A 105 -0.71 -1.52 -5.15
C ARG A 105 -1.21 -2.22 -6.40
N ILE A 106 -2.50 -2.09 -6.65
CA ILE A 106 -3.14 -2.69 -7.81
C ILE A 106 -3.92 -1.59 -8.51
N PHE A 107 -3.59 -1.33 -9.77
CA PHE A 107 -4.27 -0.34 -10.62
C PHE A 107 -5.22 -1.06 -11.56
N PHE A 108 -6.44 -0.53 -11.67
CA PHE A 108 -7.49 -1.06 -12.54
C PHE A 108 -7.58 -0.23 -13.82
N GLY A 109 -8.08 -0.82 -14.89
CA GLY A 109 -8.21 -0.14 -16.17
C GLY A 109 -9.45 -0.59 -16.94
N LEU A 110 -9.75 0.12 -18.02
CA LEU A 110 -10.80 -0.27 -18.96
C LEU A 110 -10.17 -0.82 -20.24
N VAL A 111 -10.81 -1.82 -20.84
CA VAL A 111 -10.40 -2.34 -22.15
C VAL A 111 -10.63 -1.25 -23.20
N ALA A 112 -9.64 -0.95 -24.04
CA ALA A 112 -9.65 0.21 -24.96
C ALA A 112 -10.77 0.22 -26.02
N GLN A 113 -11.49 -0.90 -26.17
CA GLN A 113 -12.60 -1.08 -27.11
C GLN A 113 -13.91 -1.44 -26.40
N ALA A 114 -13.93 -1.50 -25.07
CA ALA A 114 -15.16 -1.64 -24.31
C ALA A 114 -15.86 -0.28 -24.21
N ARG A 115 -17.18 -0.25 -24.33
CA ARG A 115 -17.95 0.97 -24.04
C ARG A 115 -17.72 1.36 -22.57
N ALA A 116 -17.54 2.65 -22.30
CA ALA A 116 -17.37 3.18 -20.93
C ALA A 116 -18.53 2.83 -19.97
N THR A 117 -19.67 2.36 -20.49
CA THR A 117 -20.83 1.87 -19.73
C THR A 117 -20.61 0.51 -19.05
N ASN A 118 -19.51 -0.19 -19.33
CA ASN A 118 -19.17 -1.49 -18.74
C ASN A 118 -18.02 -1.33 -17.74
N GLU A 119 -18.24 -0.53 -16.70
CA GLU A 119 -17.33 -0.47 -15.57
C GLU A 119 -17.36 -1.82 -14.82
N PRO A 120 -16.25 -2.58 -14.79
CA PRO A 120 -16.25 -3.87 -14.12
C PRO A 120 -16.24 -3.69 -12.60
N LEU A 121 -17.11 -4.43 -11.91
CA LEU A 121 -17.11 -4.55 -10.46
C LEU A 121 -16.63 -5.95 -10.07
N PHE A 122 -15.63 -5.98 -9.20
CA PHE A 122 -15.02 -7.22 -8.75
C PHE A 122 -14.42 -7.05 -7.36
N ASP A 123 -14.21 -8.18 -6.71
CA ASP A 123 -13.54 -8.24 -5.41
C ASP A 123 -12.07 -8.60 -5.60
N ILE A 124 -11.26 -8.14 -4.66
CA ILE A 124 -9.81 -8.33 -4.66
C ILE A 124 -9.41 -8.96 -3.35
N SER A 125 -8.65 -10.05 -3.43
CA SER A 125 -8.02 -10.65 -2.27
C SER A 125 -6.50 -10.68 -2.38
N ILE A 126 -5.85 -10.55 -1.23
CA ILE A 126 -4.40 -10.76 -1.09
C ILE A 126 -4.20 -11.86 -0.07
N GLN A 127 -3.38 -12.86 -0.42
CA GLN A 127 -3.11 -14.03 0.40
C GLN A 127 -4.37 -14.77 0.89
N GLY A 128 -5.41 -14.79 0.05
CA GLY A 128 -6.70 -15.41 0.35
C GLY A 128 -7.63 -14.56 1.22
N THR A 129 -7.27 -13.33 1.58
CA THR A 129 -8.13 -12.42 2.36
C THR A 129 -8.72 -11.37 1.44
N GLN A 130 -10.04 -11.24 1.36
CA GLN A 130 -10.68 -10.17 0.60
C GLN A 130 -10.37 -8.81 1.24
N ILE A 131 -9.70 -7.94 0.49
CA ILE A 131 -9.29 -6.61 0.96
C ILE A 131 -10.17 -5.50 0.41
N TYR A 132 -10.72 -5.64 -0.80
CA TYR A 132 -11.43 -4.55 -1.46
C TYR A 132 -12.52 -5.07 -2.37
N SER A 133 -13.63 -4.34 -2.41
CA SER A 133 -14.75 -4.52 -3.32
C SER A 133 -14.95 -3.22 -4.08
N LEU A 134 -14.86 -3.28 -5.42
CA LEU A 134 -14.98 -2.08 -6.24
C LEU A 134 -16.41 -1.53 -6.14
N LYS A 135 -16.52 -0.21 -6.00
CA LYS A 135 -17.80 0.52 -5.98
C LYS A 135 -18.04 1.13 -7.36
N SER A 136 -19.31 1.27 -7.76
CA SER A 136 -19.62 1.93 -9.03
C SER A 136 -19.20 3.40 -9.01
N GLY A 137 -18.71 3.90 -10.15
CA GLY A 137 -18.17 5.23 -10.33
C GLY A 137 -16.66 5.33 -10.10
N TRP A 138 -15.96 4.21 -9.83
CA TRP A 138 -14.51 4.20 -9.59
C TRP A 138 -13.72 4.76 -10.78
N THR A 139 -14.24 4.62 -12.00
CA THR A 139 -13.65 5.17 -13.23
C THR A 139 -13.68 6.70 -13.31
N SER A 140 -14.54 7.35 -12.51
CA SER A 140 -14.69 8.82 -12.48
C SER A 140 -13.97 9.46 -11.28
N GLN A 141 -13.36 8.66 -10.40
CA GLN A 141 -12.66 9.13 -9.22
C GLN A 141 -11.23 8.57 -9.22
N ASP A 142 -10.25 9.46 -9.42
CA ASP A 142 -8.85 9.05 -9.58
C ASP A 142 -8.32 8.19 -8.41
N ASP A 143 -8.71 8.52 -7.19
CA ASP A 143 -8.30 7.81 -5.96
C ASP A 143 -9.06 6.49 -5.73
N GLN A 144 -10.00 6.14 -6.61
CA GLN A 144 -10.66 4.83 -6.64
C GLN A 144 -10.18 3.94 -7.80
N ALA A 145 -9.33 4.46 -8.71
CA ALA A 145 -8.76 3.69 -9.82
C ALA A 145 -7.65 2.71 -9.40
N PHE A 146 -7.36 2.62 -8.11
CA PHE A 146 -6.40 1.70 -7.54
C PHE A 146 -6.76 1.34 -6.10
N THR A 147 -6.15 0.28 -5.59
CA THR A 147 -6.15 -0.04 -4.15
C THR A 147 -4.71 -0.23 -3.67
N GLU A 148 -4.45 0.13 -2.41
CA GLU A 148 -3.16 -0.03 -1.75
C GLU A 148 -3.36 -0.76 -0.42
N ALA A 149 -2.53 -1.77 -0.15
CA ALA A 149 -2.55 -2.51 1.09
C ALA A 149 -1.13 -2.79 1.61
N GLN A 150 -0.93 -2.65 2.91
CA GLN A 150 0.29 -3.05 3.59
C GLN A 150 0.13 -4.47 4.16
N VAL A 151 1.04 -5.36 3.79
CA VAL A 151 0.93 -6.81 4.03
C VAL A 151 2.29 -7.38 4.47
N PHE A 152 2.26 -8.24 5.49
CA PHE A 152 3.39 -9.07 5.88
C PHE A 152 3.41 -10.37 5.10
N LEU A 153 4.47 -10.61 4.33
CA LEU A 153 4.67 -11.84 3.58
C LEU A 153 5.64 -12.76 4.31
N THR A 154 5.19 -13.99 4.62
CA THR A 154 5.96 -14.96 5.44
C THR A 154 6.34 -16.24 4.71
N ASP A 155 5.70 -16.52 3.56
CA ASP A 155 5.80 -17.80 2.85
C ASP A 155 6.69 -17.74 1.59
N GLY A 156 7.32 -16.61 1.30
CA GLY A 156 8.21 -16.47 0.15
C GLY A 156 7.48 -16.23 -1.18
N SER A 157 6.18 -15.94 -1.11
CA SER A 157 5.30 -15.74 -2.25
C SER A 157 4.24 -14.67 -1.95
N VAL A 158 3.54 -14.23 -2.98
CA VAL A 158 2.29 -13.48 -2.82
C VAL A 158 1.27 -13.98 -3.83
N SER A 159 0.05 -14.19 -3.35
CA SER A 159 -1.11 -14.47 -4.18
C SER A 159 -2.04 -13.26 -4.16
N ILE A 160 -2.41 -12.77 -5.33
CA ILE A 160 -3.34 -11.65 -5.52
C ILE A 160 -4.43 -12.13 -6.47
N CYS A 161 -5.67 -12.19 -6.00
CA CYS A 161 -6.79 -12.74 -6.76
C CYS A 161 -7.86 -11.70 -7.06
N PHE A 162 -8.50 -11.87 -8.20
CA PHE A 162 -9.58 -11.05 -8.72
C PHE A 162 -10.81 -11.93 -8.90
N HIS A 163 -11.89 -11.56 -8.21
CA HIS A 163 -13.12 -12.35 -8.14
C HIS A 163 -14.25 -11.60 -8.82
N GLY A 164 -14.75 -12.15 -9.93
CA GLY A 164 -15.84 -11.53 -10.69
C GLY A 164 -17.14 -11.55 -9.90
N THR A 165 -17.86 -10.42 -9.89
CA THR A 165 -19.19 -10.32 -9.26
C THR A 165 -20.34 -10.56 -10.25
N GLY A 166 -20.02 -10.85 -11.52
CA GLY A 166 -20.98 -10.91 -12.63
C GLY A 166 -21.25 -9.56 -13.30
N HIS A 167 -20.75 -8.46 -12.74
CA HIS A 167 -20.87 -7.11 -13.30
C HIS A 167 -19.63 -6.72 -14.09
N GLY A 168 -19.37 -7.43 -15.20
CA GLY A 168 -18.21 -7.20 -16.06
C GLY A 168 -16.97 -8.00 -15.67
N ASP A 169 -15.96 -7.95 -16.53
CA ASP A 169 -14.74 -8.76 -16.38
C ASP A 169 -13.67 -7.98 -15.60
N PRO A 170 -13.09 -8.54 -14.52
CA PRO A 170 -11.98 -7.91 -13.82
C PRO A 170 -10.86 -7.53 -14.78
N ALA A 171 -10.40 -6.27 -14.75
CA ALA A 171 -9.43 -5.71 -15.69
C ALA A 171 -8.33 -4.95 -14.94
N ILE A 172 -7.10 -5.47 -15.01
CA ILE A 172 -5.97 -5.05 -14.19
C ILE A 172 -4.90 -4.43 -15.08
N LEU A 173 -4.55 -3.18 -14.80
CA LEU A 173 -3.55 -2.42 -15.52
C LEU A 173 -2.13 -2.75 -15.03
N SER A 174 -1.94 -2.76 -13.71
CA SER A 174 -0.64 -3.07 -13.12
C SER A 174 -0.72 -3.50 -11.67
N ILE A 175 0.34 -4.17 -11.23
CA ILE A 175 0.55 -4.60 -9.84
C ILE A 175 1.95 -4.14 -9.43
N GLU A 176 2.05 -3.50 -8.27
CA GLU A 176 3.32 -3.15 -7.64
C GLU A 176 3.42 -3.82 -6.27
N ILE A 177 4.57 -4.42 -5.99
CA ILE A 177 4.91 -5.05 -4.72
C ILE A 177 6.23 -4.42 -4.26
N LEU A 178 6.12 -3.47 -3.32
CA LEU A 178 7.22 -2.63 -2.89
C LEU A 178 7.54 -2.96 -1.44
N GLN A 179 8.76 -3.43 -1.17
CA GLN A 179 9.21 -3.68 0.19
C GLN A 179 9.34 -2.35 0.93
N ILE A 180 8.75 -2.30 2.13
CA ILE A 180 8.85 -1.16 3.04
C ILE A 180 9.63 -1.55 4.30
N ASP A 181 9.97 -0.58 5.14
CA ASP A 181 10.59 -0.88 6.43
C ASP A 181 9.68 -1.84 7.20
N ASP A 182 10.28 -2.83 7.87
CA ASP A 182 9.48 -3.77 8.65
C ASP A 182 8.60 -2.99 9.61
N LYS A 183 9.13 -2.06 10.42
CA LYS A 183 8.36 -1.29 11.42
C LYS A 183 7.44 -0.21 10.83
N ALA A 184 7.32 -0.10 9.51
CA ALA A 184 6.38 0.82 8.89
C ALA A 184 4.96 0.51 9.38
N TYR A 185 4.13 1.53 9.55
CA TYR A 185 2.76 1.40 10.08
C TYR A 185 2.65 0.59 11.38
N TYR A 186 3.60 0.72 12.31
CA TYR A 186 3.47 0.14 13.65
C TYR A 186 2.35 0.83 14.45
N PHE A 187 1.26 0.12 14.74
CA PHE A 187 0.13 0.61 15.57
C PHE A 187 -0.19 -0.27 16.80
N GLY A 188 0.70 -1.20 17.17
CA GLY A 188 0.56 -2.05 18.37
C GLY A 188 1.18 -3.44 18.21
N PRO A 189 1.26 -4.28 19.26
CA PRO A 189 2.10 -5.50 19.26
C PRO A 189 1.75 -6.58 18.22
N GLN A 190 0.52 -6.61 17.69
CA GLN A 190 0.06 -7.62 16.72
C GLN A 190 0.09 -7.15 15.25
N TRP A 191 0.56 -5.93 15.00
CA TRP A 191 0.59 -5.29 13.67
C TRP A 191 1.25 -6.14 12.55
N ASN A 192 2.19 -7.03 12.89
CA ASN A 192 2.93 -7.87 11.94
C ASN A 192 2.38 -9.30 11.81
N ARG A 193 1.26 -9.64 12.45
CA ARG A 193 0.70 -10.99 12.45
C ARG A 193 -0.78 -10.97 12.11
N GLY A 194 -1.08 -11.58 10.97
CA GLY A 194 -2.46 -11.88 10.58
C GLY A 194 -3.34 -10.65 10.33
N LEU A 195 -2.73 -9.56 9.87
CA LEU A 195 -3.38 -8.29 9.59
C LEU A 195 -2.95 -7.77 8.22
N ILE A 196 -3.89 -7.11 7.55
CA ILE A 196 -3.66 -6.30 6.35
C ILE A 196 -4.20 -4.90 6.67
N LEU A 197 -3.40 -3.88 6.40
CA LEU A 197 -3.88 -2.51 6.39
C LEU A 197 -4.22 -2.12 4.96
N ARG A 198 -5.47 -1.78 4.68
CA ARG A 198 -5.87 -1.22 3.39
C ARG A 198 -5.95 0.29 3.52
N THR A 199 -5.24 1.03 2.66
CA THR A 199 -5.39 2.48 2.58
C THR A 199 -6.80 2.84 2.08
N VAL A 200 -7.57 3.57 2.90
CA VAL A 200 -8.89 4.10 2.53
C VAL A 200 -8.76 5.51 2.00
N LYS A 201 -8.01 6.36 2.71
CA LYS A 201 -7.77 7.74 2.31
C LYS A 201 -6.41 8.22 2.80
N ARG A 202 -5.76 9.04 1.98
CA ARG A 202 -4.51 9.73 2.31
C ARG A 202 -4.57 11.17 1.83
N LEU A 203 -4.52 12.11 2.76
CA LEU A 203 -4.71 13.54 2.50
C LEU A 203 -3.48 14.36 2.88
N SER A 204 -3.10 15.31 2.04
CA SER A 204 -2.20 16.41 2.38
C SER A 204 -2.98 17.71 2.45
N CYS A 205 -2.86 18.46 3.54
CA CYS A 205 -3.72 19.60 3.86
C CYS A 205 -3.04 20.94 3.54
N GLY A 206 -3.78 21.88 2.96
CA GLY A 206 -3.36 23.28 2.77
C GLY A 206 -2.98 23.62 1.33
N PHE A 207 -1.74 24.06 1.11
CA PHE A 207 -1.18 24.39 -0.21
C PHE A 207 -0.51 23.18 -0.86
N GLY A 208 -0.60 23.08 -2.18
CA GLY A 208 0.04 22.01 -2.95
C GLY A 208 -0.83 21.47 -4.08
N GLN A 209 -0.46 20.28 -4.55
CA GLN A 209 -1.17 19.49 -5.54
C GLN A 209 -1.00 18.01 -5.19
N SER A 210 -1.99 17.19 -5.56
CA SER A 210 -1.95 15.74 -5.36
C SER A 210 -0.82 15.12 -6.17
N LYS A 211 0.01 14.28 -5.54
CA LYS A 211 1.13 13.61 -6.19
C LYS A 211 1.66 12.44 -5.35
N TYR A 212 2.58 11.68 -5.93
CA TYR A 212 3.29 10.62 -5.23
C TYR A 212 4.39 11.16 -4.31
N GLY A 213 4.73 10.38 -3.29
CA GLY A 213 5.75 10.69 -2.29
C GLY A 213 7.09 11.02 -2.94
N VAL A 214 7.50 10.31 -3.98
CA VAL A 214 8.75 10.53 -4.71
C VAL A 214 8.78 11.91 -5.38
N ASP A 215 7.63 12.40 -5.85
CA ASP A 215 7.48 13.76 -6.40
C ASP A 215 7.51 14.85 -5.30
N TYR A 216 7.46 14.41 -4.03
CA TYR A 216 7.72 15.21 -2.84
C TYR A 216 9.14 14.99 -2.27
N GLY A 217 9.98 14.18 -2.93
CA GLY A 217 11.30 13.81 -2.42
C GLY A 217 11.28 12.79 -1.27
N ALA A 218 10.21 12.01 -1.12
CA ALA A 218 10.17 10.90 -0.18
C ALA A 218 11.17 9.80 -0.57
N ASP A 219 11.64 9.06 0.44
CA ASP A 219 12.47 7.89 0.20
C ASP A 219 11.65 6.79 -0.50
N PRO A 220 12.13 6.22 -1.63
CA PRO A 220 11.47 5.10 -2.29
C PRO A 220 11.25 3.88 -1.37
N ARG A 221 12.05 3.70 -0.31
CA ARG A 221 11.87 2.67 0.73
C ARG A 221 10.56 2.81 1.51
N GLY A 222 9.92 3.98 1.49
CA GLY A 222 8.61 4.20 2.10
C GLY A 222 7.42 3.77 1.23
N GLY A 223 7.66 3.02 0.15
CA GLY A 223 6.62 2.49 -0.74
C GLY A 223 6.00 3.53 -1.68
N ASP A 224 6.57 4.74 -1.74
CA ASP A 224 6.18 5.85 -2.62
C ASP A 224 4.67 6.13 -2.67
N ARG A 225 4.09 6.62 -1.56
CA ARG A 225 2.62 6.77 -1.39
C ARG A 225 2.02 7.93 -2.16
N PHE A 226 0.82 7.75 -2.71
CA PHE A 226 0.03 8.85 -3.28
C PHE A 226 -0.69 9.66 -2.20
N TRP A 227 -0.51 10.99 -2.19
CA TRP A 227 -1.23 11.90 -1.29
C TRP A 227 -2.23 12.73 -2.09
N HIS A 228 -3.51 12.64 -1.73
CA HIS A 228 -4.55 13.49 -2.30
C HIS A 228 -4.53 14.86 -1.61
N HIS A 229 -4.36 15.91 -2.37
CA HIS A 229 -4.30 17.27 -1.85
C HIS A 229 -5.69 17.83 -1.60
N ILE A 230 -5.89 18.42 -0.42
CA ILE A 230 -7.12 19.12 -0.05
C ILE A 230 -6.80 20.55 0.38
N LYS A 231 -7.56 21.50 -0.18
CA LYS A 231 -7.40 22.94 0.06
C LYS A 231 -8.11 23.43 1.31
N THR A 232 -9.18 22.75 1.72
CA THR A 232 -10.04 23.10 2.86
C THR A 232 -10.94 21.92 3.22
N PHE A 233 -11.34 21.78 4.48
CA PHE A 233 -12.37 20.86 4.95
C PHE A 233 -13.80 21.39 4.76
N GLY A 234 -13.95 22.67 4.43
CA GLY A 234 -15.24 23.31 4.15
C GLY A 234 -15.10 24.82 4.04
N GLU A 235 -16.00 25.46 3.28
CA GLU A 235 -15.97 26.93 3.10
C GLU A 235 -15.94 27.66 4.45
N ASP A 236 -14.99 28.59 4.60
CA ASP A 236 -14.73 29.37 5.82
C ASP A 236 -14.42 28.59 7.12
N SER A 237 -14.24 27.27 7.04
CA SER A 237 -13.90 26.44 8.20
C SER A 237 -12.44 26.55 8.63
N ASP A 238 -11.54 26.81 7.67
CA ASP A 238 -10.10 26.77 7.87
C ASP A 238 -9.35 27.76 6.98
N ARG A 239 -8.06 27.94 7.28
CA ARG A 239 -7.12 28.71 6.48
C ARG A 239 -5.84 27.92 6.22
N PRO A 240 -5.39 27.81 4.96
CA PRO A 240 -4.16 27.14 4.66
C PRO A 240 -2.96 27.95 5.16
N ARG A 241 -1.94 27.24 5.67
CA ARG A 241 -0.63 27.79 6.04
C ARG A 241 0.47 27.01 5.37
N SER A 242 1.58 27.68 5.09
CA SER A 242 2.78 27.07 4.56
C SER A 242 4.03 27.75 5.06
N VAL A 243 5.14 27.03 4.99
CA VAL A 243 6.47 27.51 5.34
C VAL A 243 7.51 26.91 4.40
N GLU A 244 8.60 27.64 4.15
CA GLU A 244 9.76 27.12 3.40
C GLU A 244 10.84 26.52 4.31
N THR A 245 10.73 26.79 5.61
CA THR A 245 11.62 26.27 6.65
C THR A 245 11.70 24.75 6.61
N ARG A 246 12.90 24.24 6.87
CA ARG A 246 13.15 22.80 6.94
C ARG A 246 12.36 22.16 8.09
N ILE A 247 11.69 21.05 7.82
CA ILE A 247 11.01 20.25 8.85
C ILE A 247 11.94 19.14 9.35
N LYS A 248 12.25 19.15 10.65
CA LYS A 248 13.02 18.12 11.34
C LYS A 248 12.20 16.84 11.49
N GLN A 249 12.88 15.69 11.59
CA GLN A 249 12.26 14.36 11.72
C GLN A 249 11.35 13.90 10.56
N ALA A 250 11.24 14.68 9.48
CA ALA A 250 10.62 14.22 8.24
C ALA A 250 11.59 13.37 7.41
N SER A 251 11.06 12.50 6.54
CA SER A 251 11.83 11.53 5.76
C SER A 251 12.68 10.58 6.62
N HIS A 252 12.23 10.30 7.86
CA HIS A 252 12.88 9.37 8.79
C HIS A 252 12.17 8.00 8.81
N PRO A 253 12.89 6.91 9.12
CA PRO A 253 12.29 5.60 9.33
C PRO A 253 11.28 5.63 10.49
N PRO A 254 10.31 4.71 10.52
CA PRO A 254 10.18 3.59 9.57
C PRO A 254 9.37 3.92 8.31
N ASN A 255 8.59 5.01 8.34
CA ASN A 255 7.63 5.30 7.27
C ASN A 255 8.15 6.25 6.18
N PHE A 256 9.23 7.02 6.40
CA PHE A 256 9.81 7.95 5.42
C PHE A 256 8.78 8.90 4.76
N TYR A 257 8.02 9.63 5.58
CA TYR A 257 7.08 10.66 5.10
C TYR A 257 7.82 11.86 4.49
N PRO A 258 7.43 12.36 3.31
CA PRO A 258 8.14 13.47 2.69
C PRO A 258 8.06 14.75 3.51
N GLU A 259 9.17 15.50 3.57
CA GLU A 259 9.24 16.76 4.30
C GLU A 259 8.20 17.79 3.85
N THR A 260 7.94 17.89 2.55
CA THR A 260 6.96 18.83 1.99
C THR A 260 5.54 18.59 2.49
N LEU A 261 5.22 17.37 2.96
CA LEU A 261 3.93 17.07 3.57
C LEU A 261 3.70 17.92 4.83
N TYR A 262 4.76 18.19 5.58
CA TYR A 262 4.73 18.95 6.82
C TYR A 262 4.98 20.44 6.64
N ARG A 263 5.28 20.88 5.41
CA ARG A 263 5.46 22.30 5.07
C ARG A 263 4.16 23.03 4.77
N SER A 264 3.04 22.32 4.73
CA SER A 264 1.72 22.92 4.64
C SER A 264 0.74 22.29 5.61
N ALA A 265 -0.26 23.08 6.01
CA ALA A 265 -1.30 22.68 6.95
C ALA A 265 -2.60 23.45 6.71
N LEU A 266 -3.69 22.95 7.28
CA LEU A 266 -4.90 23.71 7.54
C LEU A 266 -4.94 24.12 9.01
N VAL A 267 -5.34 25.37 9.26
CA VAL A 267 -5.48 25.94 10.60
C VAL A 267 -6.92 26.40 10.79
N SER A 268 -7.52 26.15 11.95
CA SER A 268 -8.87 26.63 12.24
C SER A 268 -8.96 28.15 12.31
N THR A 269 -10.18 28.67 12.26
CA THR A 269 -10.44 30.12 12.27
C THR A 269 -11.12 30.57 13.57
N SER A 270 -11.20 31.88 13.79
CA SER A 270 -11.94 32.41 14.94
C SER A 270 -13.45 32.18 14.82
N SER A 271 -13.98 32.08 13.60
CA SER A 271 -15.39 31.80 13.32
C SER A 271 -15.72 30.32 13.42
N GLN A 272 -14.77 29.45 13.06
CA GLN A 272 -14.88 28.01 13.14
C GLN A 272 -13.62 27.47 13.85
N PRO A 273 -13.63 27.43 15.20
CA PRO A 273 -12.45 27.04 15.97
C PRO A 273 -12.11 25.56 15.82
N GLU A 274 -13.09 24.70 15.51
CA GLU A 274 -12.86 23.27 15.31
C GLU A 274 -12.56 22.94 13.85
N LEU A 275 -11.53 22.11 13.62
CA LEU A 275 -11.33 21.48 12.31
C LEU A 275 -12.05 20.13 12.32
N THR A 276 -13.06 19.98 11.48
CA THR A 276 -13.79 18.71 11.36
C THR A 276 -13.65 18.16 9.95
N TYR A 277 -13.09 16.96 9.84
CA TYR A 277 -13.03 16.18 8.62
C TYR A 277 -13.95 14.97 8.74
N THR A 278 -14.82 14.74 7.76
CA THR A 278 -15.73 13.58 7.72
C THR A 278 -15.47 12.77 6.45
N LEU A 279 -15.44 11.45 6.61
CA LEU A 279 -15.28 10.49 5.52
C LEU A 279 -16.35 9.40 5.63
N ASP A 280 -16.96 9.04 4.50
CA ASP A 280 -17.82 7.87 4.41
C ASP A 280 -16.97 6.59 4.44
N VAL A 281 -17.33 5.66 5.32
CA VAL A 281 -16.62 4.41 5.55
C VAL A 281 -17.60 3.24 5.67
N ASP A 282 -17.09 2.03 5.48
CA ASP A 282 -17.92 0.84 5.64
C ASP A 282 -18.13 0.54 7.14
N PRO A 283 -19.37 0.22 7.55
CA PRO A 283 -19.73 0.03 8.96
C PRO A 283 -19.21 -1.29 9.52
N ASN A 284 -19.11 -1.35 10.86
CA ASN A 284 -18.66 -2.50 11.64
C ASN A 284 -17.23 -2.94 11.29
N LYS A 285 -16.35 -1.97 11.05
CA LYS A 285 -14.95 -2.17 10.68
C LYS A 285 -14.02 -1.40 11.62
N ASN A 286 -12.78 -1.86 11.70
CA ASN A 286 -11.74 -1.16 12.43
C ASN A 286 -10.93 -0.29 11.49
N TYR A 287 -10.68 0.96 11.89
CA TYR A 287 -9.91 1.92 11.12
C TYR A 287 -8.75 2.45 11.96
N SER A 288 -7.54 2.38 11.41
CA SER A 288 -6.35 3.01 11.94
C SER A 288 -6.24 4.43 11.36
N VAL A 289 -6.29 5.43 12.23
CA VAL A 289 -6.23 6.85 11.87
C VAL A 289 -4.84 7.38 12.23
N TRP A 290 -4.14 7.95 11.26
CA TRP A 290 -2.81 8.54 11.41
C TRP A 290 -2.89 10.02 11.10
N LEU A 291 -2.50 10.85 12.06
CA LEU A 291 -2.60 12.29 12.02
C LEU A 291 -1.19 12.89 12.04
N HIS A 292 -0.91 13.71 11.04
CA HIS A 292 0.41 14.29 10.81
C HIS A 292 0.41 15.76 11.20
N PHE A 293 1.40 16.12 12.01
CA PHE A 293 1.55 17.46 12.55
C PHE A 293 2.97 17.98 12.39
N ALA A 294 3.11 19.27 12.22
CA ALA A 294 4.29 20.07 12.50
C ALA A 294 3.82 21.48 12.85
N GLU A 295 4.33 22.05 13.94
CA GLU A 295 4.03 23.44 14.26
C GLU A 295 4.83 24.35 13.31
N ILE A 296 4.14 24.86 12.29
CA ILE A 296 4.69 25.72 11.24
C ILE A 296 4.17 27.16 11.32
N ASP A 297 3.25 27.45 12.23
CA ASP A 297 2.72 28.80 12.40
C ASP A 297 3.74 29.67 13.14
N ASN A 298 3.97 30.87 12.62
CA ASN A 298 4.91 31.82 13.21
C ASN A 298 4.35 32.49 14.46
N SER A 299 3.02 32.49 14.65
CA SER A 299 2.38 33.02 15.85
C SER A 299 2.59 32.14 17.09
N VAL A 300 2.87 30.85 16.89
CA VAL A 300 3.16 29.89 17.97
C VAL A 300 4.67 29.79 18.12
N THR A 301 5.21 30.28 19.23
CA THR A 301 6.66 30.38 19.50
C THR A 301 7.16 29.47 20.60
N ALA A 302 6.27 28.92 21.44
CA ALA A 302 6.63 28.07 22.57
C ALA A 302 5.52 27.06 22.92
N GLU A 303 5.87 26.08 23.74
CA GLU A 303 4.93 25.13 24.36
C GLU A 303 3.79 25.86 25.11
N GLY A 304 2.61 25.26 25.12
CA GLY A 304 1.41 25.74 25.80
C GLY A 304 0.60 26.77 25.02
N GLN A 305 1.13 27.33 23.93
CA GLN A 305 0.42 28.34 23.13
C GLN A 305 -0.62 27.75 22.18
N ARG A 306 -0.35 26.53 21.66
CA ARG A 306 -1.31 25.76 20.88
C ARG A 306 -1.64 24.44 21.56
N VAL A 307 -2.85 24.34 22.09
CA VAL A 307 -3.34 23.12 22.74
C VAL A 307 -4.74 22.82 22.24
N PHE A 308 -4.97 21.59 21.78
CA PHE A 308 -6.27 21.13 21.30
C PHE A 308 -6.50 19.65 21.66
N ASP A 309 -7.76 19.27 21.79
CA ASP A 309 -8.16 17.87 21.87
C ASP A 309 -8.43 17.33 20.46
N ILE A 310 -8.23 16.04 20.26
CA ILE A 310 -8.56 15.32 19.03
C ILE A 310 -9.62 14.29 19.37
N MET A 311 -10.77 14.43 18.72
CA MET A 311 -11.91 13.52 18.85
C MET A 311 -12.10 12.72 17.58
N ILE A 312 -12.44 11.45 17.72
CA ILE A 312 -12.83 10.58 16.61
C ILE A 312 -14.23 10.06 16.92
N ASN A 313 -15.20 10.36 16.05
CA ASN A 313 -16.62 10.06 16.25
C ASN A 313 -17.18 10.58 17.60
N GLY A 314 -16.68 11.72 18.06
CA GLY A 314 -17.10 12.37 19.31
C GLY A 314 -16.35 11.91 20.56
N ASP A 315 -15.60 10.81 20.50
CA ASP A 315 -14.80 10.32 21.62
C ASP A 315 -13.39 10.94 21.58
N ILE A 316 -12.89 11.41 22.73
CA ILE A 316 -11.54 11.99 22.84
C ILE A 316 -10.50 10.89 22.63
N ALA A 317 -9.86 10.90 21.47
CA ALA A 317 -8.77 9.99 21.11
C ALA A 317 -7.42 10.48 21.66
N PHE A 318 -7.20 11.80 21.62
CA PHE A 318 -6.02 12.42 22.19
C PHE A 318 -6.41 13.71 22.91
N LYS A 319 -5.89 13.89 24.12
CA LYS A 319 -6.22 15.02 24.98
C LYS A 319 -5.03 15.96 25.14
N ASP A 320 -5.31 17.25 25.18
CA ASP A 320 -4.35 18.33 25.47
C ASP A 320 -3.10 18.24 24.57
N ILE A 321 -3.30 18.03 23.27
CA ILE A 321 -2.22 17.93 22.28
C ILE A 321 -1.54 19.28 22.11
N ASP A 322 -0.24 19.29 22.41
CA ASP A 322 0.70 20.37 22.13
C ASP A 322 1.80 19.83 21.23
N ILE A 323 1.81 20.28 19.98
CA ILE A 323 2.73 19.78 18.95
C ILE A 323 4.18 20.15 19.30
N VAL A 324 4.43 21.36 19.81
CA VAL A 324 5.80 21.81 20.14
C VAL A 324 6.35 20.94 21.26
N LYS A 325 5.56 20.70 22.30
CA LYS A 325 5.96 19.85 23.43
C LYS A 325 6.18 18.39 23.03
N LEU A 326 5.27 17.81 22.24
CA LEU A 326 5.34 16.39 21.87
C LEU A 326 6.43 16.10 20.83
N SER A 327 6.69 17.04 19.92
CA SER A 327 7.76 16.92 18.91
C SER A 327 9.11 17.42 19.41
N GLY A 328 9.12 18.15 20.53
CA GLY A 328 10.29 18.72 21.21
C GLY A 328 10.73 20.09 20.70
N ASP A 329 10.24 20.56 19.54
CA ASP A 329 10.54 21.89 19.01
C ASP A 329 9.62 22.21 17.80
N ARG A 330 9.49 23.49 17.44
CA ARG A 330 8.82 23.95 16.22
C ARG A 330 9.47 23.36 14.97
N TYR A 331 8.72 23.33 13.87
CA TYR A 331 9.17 22.76 12.59
C TYR A 331 9.71 21.33 12.73
N THR A 332 9.06 20.52 13.56
CA THR A 332 9.40 19.11 13.77
C THR A 332 8.18 18.26 13.48
N ALA A 333 8.35 17.22 12.65
CA ALA A 333 7.28 16.31 12.30
C ALA A 333 6.88 15.45 13.51
N LEU A 334 5.57 15.31 13.70
CA LEU A 334 4.92 14.46 14.69
C LEU A 334 3.85 13.64 13.98
N VAL A 335 3.71 12.37 14.37
CA VAL A 335 2.65 11.49 13.88
C VAL A 335 1.97 10.87 15.08
N LEU A 336 0.66 11.08 15.21
CA LEU A 336 -0.19 10.43 16.20
C LEU A 336 -1.03 9.38 15.49
N ASN A 337 -1.20 8.21 16.08
CA ASN A 337 -2.08 7.18 15.52
C ASN A 337 -2.91 6.48 16.59
N THR A 338 -4.11 6.08 16.20
CA THR A 338 -5.01 5.28 17.03
C THR A 338 -5.87 4.39 16.13
N THR A 339 -6.42 3.32 16.69
CA THR A 339 -7.36 2.43 15.98
C THR A 339 -8.72 2.51 16.65
N VAL A 340 -9.76 2.74 15.85
CA VAL A 340 -11.14 2.86 16.31
C VAL A 340 -12.04 1.87 15.58
N THR A 341 -13.05 1.35 16.27
CA THR A 341 -14.13 0.61 15.63
C THR A 341 -15.23 1.58 15.20
N VAL A 342 -15.62 1.54 13.94
CA VAL A 342 -16.69 2.39 13.40
C VAL A 342 -17.91 1.52 13.10
N ASN A 343 -18.96 1.68 13.90
CA ASN A 343 -20.23 0.97 13.71
C ASN A 343 -21.14 1.66 12.68
N GLY A 344 -21.00 2.98 12.55
CA GLY A 344 -21.74 3.80 11.57
C GLY A 344 -21.10 3.79 10.18
N ARG A 345 -21.64 4.62 9.28
CA ARG A 345 -21.12 4.78 7.91
C ARG A 345 -20.17 5.97 7.75
N THR A 346 -19.88 6.66 8.85
CA THR A 346 -19.09 7.89 8.82
C THR A 346 -17.98 7.81 9.87
N LEU A 347 -16.79 8.25 9.48
CA LEU A 347 -15.67 8.52 10.37
C LEU A 347 -15.47 10.04 10.41
N THR A 348 -15.67 10.65 11.57
CA THR A 348 -15.50 12.08 11.80
C THR A 348 -14.30 12.30 12.71
N ILE A 349 -13.35 13.11 12.25
CA ILE A 349 -12.16 13.53 13.00
C ILE A 349 -12.31 15.01 13.30
N THR A 350 -12.34 15.38 14.57
CA THR A 350 -12.51 16.77 15.02
C THR A 350 -11.35 17.18 15.90
N LEU A 351 -10.65 18.25 15.53
CA LEU A 351 -9.63 18.89 16.35
C LEU A 351 -10.26 20.12 17.02
N SER A 352 -10.40 20.08 18.34
CA SER A 352 -11.09 21.11 19.13
C SER A 352 -10.08 21.88 20.00
N PRO A 353 -9.75 23.14 19.67
CA PRO A 353 -8.78 23.92 20.42
C PRO A 353 -9.30 24.36 21.78
N LYS A 354 -8.39 24.44 22.75
CA LYS A 354 -8.68 25.10 24.02
C LYS A 354 -8.87 26.60 23.79
N LYS A 355 -9.63 27.24 24.69
CA LYS A 355 -10.05 28.65 24.58
C LYS A 355 -8.87 29.57 24.25
N GLY A 356 -9.02 30.36 23.18
CA GLY A 356 -8.02 31.32 22.72
C GLY A 356 -6.91 30.75 21.82
N SER A 357 -7.01 29.48 21.43
CA SER A 357 -6.08 28.80 20.52
C SER A 357 -6.74 28.38 19.20
N PHE A 358 -5.97 27.76 18.30
CA PHE A 358 -6.42 27.25 17.01
C PHE A 358 -5.89 25.84 16.78
N ALA A 359 -6.68 24.97 16.14
CA ALA A 359 -6.23 23.65 15.71
C ALA A 359 -5.39 23.77 14.41
N ILE A 360 -4.48 22.83 14.19
CA ILE A 360 -3.67 22.72 12.96
C ILE A 360 -3.51 21.26 12.56
N ILE A 361 -3.54 20.96 11.27
CA ILE A 361 -3.31 19.61 10.73
C ILE A 361 -2.56 19.68 9.40
N ASN A 362 -1.53 18.85 9.22
CA ASN A 362 -0.73 18.81 7.99
C ASN A 362 -1.21 17.72 7.03
N ALA A 363 -1.55 16.54 7.55
CA ALA A 363 -1.98 15.42 6.73
C ALA A 363 -2.75 14.36 7.55
N ILE A 364 -3.52 13.53 6.86
CA ILE A 364 -4.35 12.46 7.46
C ILE A 364 -4.17 11.18 6.62
N GLU A 365 -3.90 10.04 7.26
CA GLU A 365 -4.09 8.72 6.66
C GLU A 365 -5.18 7.96 7.42
N ILE A 366 -6.05 7.27 6.68
CA ILE A 366 -7.09 6.39 7.22
C ILE A 366 -6.91 5.04 6.55
N LEU A 367 -6.68 4.00 7.35
CA LEU A 367 -6.48 2.63 6.89
C LEU A 367 -7.51 1.70 7.52
N GLU A 368 -8.15 0.84 6.72
CA GLU A 368 -8.97 -0.25 7.25
C GLU A 368 -8.05 -1.36 7.78
N VAL A 369 -8.33 -1.84 8.99
CA VAL A 369 -7.63 -2.96 9.62
C VAL A 369 -8.40 -4.24 9.32
N ILE A 370 -7.82 -5.09 8.47
CA ILE A 370 -8.43 -6.33 7.99
C ILE A 370 -7.70 -7.52 8.60
N MET A 371 -8.43 -8.38 9.32
CA MET A 371 -7.88 -9.65 9.81
C MET A 371 -7.67 -10.60 8.64
N THR A 372 -6.48 -11.18 8.52
CA THR A 372 -6.23 -12.16 7.46
C THR A 372 -7.03 -13.43 7.72
N GLU A 373 -7.61 -13.98 6.66
CA GLU A 373 -8.23 -15.28 6.71
C GLU A 373 -7.18 -16.39 6.81
N SER A 374 -7.56 -17.49 7.46
CA SER A 374 -6.72 -18.67 7.54
C SER A 374 -6.69 -19.35 6.18
N LYS A 375 -5.52 -19.57 5.58
CA LYS A 375 -5.41 -20.31 4.31
C LYS A 375 -5.86 -21.78 4.45
N THR A 376 -6.24 -22.40 3.33
CA THR A 376 -6.43 -23.85 3.24
C THR A 376 -5.12 -24.57 3.51
N LEU A 377 -5.19 -25.77 4.10
CA LEU A 377 -4.02 -26.61 4.32
C LEU A 377 -3.28 -26.90 2.99
N SER A 378 -1.97 -26.70 2.98
CA SER A 378 -1.19 -26.77 1.74
C SER A 378 -1.22 -28.15 1.07
N ASN A 379 -1.32 -29.24 1.83
CA ASN A 379 -1.46 -30.60 1.31
C ASN A 379 -2.81 -30.80 0.60
N GLU A 380 -3.89 -30.22 1.14
CA GLU A 380 -5.22 -30.25 0.53
C GLU A 380 -5.22 -29.48 -0.80
N VAL A 381 -4.63 -28.28 -0.83
CA VAL A 381 -4.47 -27.49 -2.06
C VAL A 381 -3.66 -28.27 -3.11
N MET A 382 -2.55 -28.90 -2.71
CA MET A 382 -1.73 -29.70 -3.62
C MET A 382 -2.49 -30.91 -4.17
N ALA A 383 -3.20 -31.65 -3.32
CA ALA A 383 -4.00 -32.79 -3.74
C ALA A 383 -5.08 -32.38 -4.76
N LEU A 384 -5.77 -31.27 -4.50
CA LEU A 384 -6.83 -30.80 -5.38
C LEU A 384 -6.31 -30.28 -6.72
N GLN A 385 -5.15 -29.60 -6.72
CA GLN A 385 -4.47 -29.20 -7.96
C GLN A 385 -3.98 -30.42 -8.77
N SER A 386 -3.48 -31.47 -8.11
CA SER A 386 -3.13 -32.74 -8.76
C SER A 386 -4.34 -33.40 -9.39
N LEU A 387 -5.48 -33.43 -8.70
CA LEU A 387 -6.74 -33.97 -9.23
C LEU A 387 -7.23 -33.17 -10.44
N LYS A 388 -7.23 -31.83 -10.35
CA LYS A 388 -7.57 -30.92 -11.46
C LYS A 388 -6.79 -31.25 -12.72
N LYS A 389 -5.47 -31.46 -12.56
CA LYS A 389 -4.57 -31.80 -13.67
C LYS A 389 -4.84 -33.20 -14.22
N ALA A 390 -5.07 -34.19 -13.36
CA ALA A 390 -5.35 -35.56 -13.77
C ALA A 390 -6.67 -35.69 -14.54
N LEU A 391 -7.71 -34.96 -14.12
CA LEU A 391 -9.03 -34.96 -14.75
C LEU A 391 -9.12 -34.00 -15.95
N GLY A 392 -8.10 -33.19 -16.20
CA GLY A 392 -8.11 -32.19 -17.28
C GLY A 392 -9.22 -31.16 -17.13
N LEU A 393 -9.54 -30.75 -15.89
CA LEU A 393 -10.64 -29.82 -15.65
C LEU A 393 -10.39 -28.47 -16.36
N PRO A 394 -11.37 -27.96 -17.11
CA PRO A 394 -11.19 -26.71 -17.86
C PRO A 394 -11.04 -25.51 -16.92
N PRO A 395 -10.32 -24.45 -17.34
CA PRO A 395 -10.09 -23.26 -16.50
C PRO A 395 -11.36 -22.63 -15.92
N ARG A 396 -12.48 -22.69 -16.65
CA ARG A 396 -13.80 -22.18 -16.24
C ARG A 396 -14.31 -22.67 -14.87
N PHE A 397 -13.78 -23.76 -14.33
CA PHE A 397 -14.09 -24.19 -12.96
C PHE A 397 -13.54 -23.24 -11.89
N GLY A 398 -12.63 -22.33 -12.24
CA GLY A 398 -12.13 -21.31 -11.32
C GLY A 398 -11.21 -21.86 -10.23
N TRP A 399 -10.67 -23.07 -10.40
CA TRP A 399 -9.75 -23.70 -9.45
C TRP A 399 -8.34 -23.08 -9.53
N ASN A 400 -8.27 -21.77 -9.37
CA ASN A 400 -7.09 -20.94 -9.48
C ASN A 400 -7.02 -20.10 -8.19
N GLY A 401 -6.08 -20.42 -7.28
CA GLY A 401 -5.95 -19.74 -5.98
C GLY A 401 -6.01 -20.69 -4.79
N ASP A 402 -6.52 -20.19 -3.67
CA ASP A 402 -6.84 -21.00 -2.49
C ASP A 402 -8.28 -21.54 -2.62
N PRO A 403 -8.56 -22.83 -2.34
CA PRO A 403 -9.88 -23.42 -2.52
C PRO A 403 -10.97 -22.87 -1.60
N CYS A 404 -10.63 -22.47 -0.38
CA CYS A 404 -11.61 -22.13 0.65
C CYS A 404 -11.62 -20.65 1.02
N VAL A 405 -10.61 -19.88 0.60
CA VAL A 405 -10.52 -18.45 0.92
C VAL A 405 -10.25 -17.57 -0.31
N PRO A 406 -10.87 -16.37 -0.39
CA PRO A 406 -11.74 -15.78 0.63
C PRO A 406 -13.09 -16.52 0.71
N GLN A 407 -13.70 -16.56 1.90
CA GLN A 407 -14.95 -17.32 2.13
C GLN A 407 -16.13 -16.87 1.26
N GLN A 408 -16.05 -15.65 0.73
CA GLN A 408 -17.03 -15.09 -0.20
C GLN A 408 -16.88 -15.68 -1.61
N HIS A 409 -15.70 -16.24 -1.93
CA HIS A 409 -15.36 -16.77 -3.26
C HIS A 409 -14.66 -18.14 -3.17
N PRO A 410 -15.27 -19.16 -2.53
CA PRO A 410 -14.72 -20.52 -2.52
C PRO A 410 -14.75 -21.12 -3.93
N TRP A 411 -13.93 -22.14 -4.16
CA TRP A 411 -13.97 -22.86 -5.42
C TRP A 411 -15.30 -23.57 -5.62
N THR A 412 -15.85 -23.46 -6.82
CA THR A 412 -17.06 -24.19 -7.20
C THR A 412 -16.82 -25.69 -7.07
N GLY A 413 -17.68 -26.35 -6.28
CA GLY A 413 -17.63 -27.79 -6.01
C GLY A 413 -16.75 -28.20 -4.84
N ALA A 414 -15.95 -27.30 -4.24
CA ALA A 414 -15.17 -27.65 -3.06
C ALA A 414 -15.96 -27.34 -1.78
N ASP A 415 -16.23 -28.36 -0.97
CA ASP A 415 -16.83 -28.18 0.36
C ASP A 415 -15.73 -27.95 1.38
N CYS A 416 -15.75 -26.78 2.02
CA CYS A 416 -14.72 -26.33 2.94
C CYS A 416 -15.18 -26.36 4.39
N ARG A 417 -14.38 -26.95 5.28
CA ARG A 417 -14.60 -26.96 6.73
C ARG A 417 -13.42 -26.37 7.48
N LEU A 418 -13.68 -25.52 8.47
CA LEU A 418 -12.62 -24.98 9.32
C LEU A 418 -12.24 -26.01 10.40
N ASP A 419 -11.00 -26.48 10.38
CA ASP A 419 -10.44 -27.24 11.49
C ASP A 419 -10.06 -26.28 12.62
N LYS A 420 -10.81 -26.35 13.71
CA LYS A 420 -10.62 -25.51 14.90
C LYS A 420 -9.30 -25.81 15.61
N SER A 421 -8.74 -27.01 15.46
CA SER A 421 -7.50 -27.39 16.13
C SER A 421 -6.27 -26.74 15.48
N SER A 422 -6.23 -26.73 14.15
CA SER A 422 -5.13 -26.12 13.38
C SER A 422 -5.39 -24.68 12.98
N SER A 423 -6.63 -24.17 13.14
CA SER A 423 -7.10 -22.90 12.56
C SER A 423 -6.80 -22.80 11.07
N LYS A 424 -7.16 -23.85 10.32
CA LYS A 424 -6.95 -23.94 8.87
C LYS A 424 -8.18 -24.53 8.20
N TRP A 425 -8.43 -24.14 6.95
CA TRP A 425 -9.47 -24.79 6.16
C TRP A 425 -8.99 -26.12 5.61
N VAL A 426 -9.91 -27.09 5.61
CA VAL A 426 -9.76 -28.40 5.00
C VAL A 426 -10.88 -28.63 4.00
N ILE A 427 -10.61 -29.44 2.99
CA ILE A 427 -11.60 -29.85 1.99
C ILE A 427 -12.31 -31.10 2.54
N ASP A 428 -13.61 -31.00 2.80
CA ASP A 428 -14.46 -32.06 3.35
C ASP A 428 -15.21 -32.83 2.26
N GLY A 429 -15.33 -32.25 1.05
CA GLY A 429 -16.03 -32.84 -0.10
C GLY A 429 -15.70 -32.16 -1.44
N LEU A 430 -16.04 -32.83 -2.55
CA LEU A 430 -15.86 -32.38 -3.95
C LEU A 430 -17.10 -32.63 -4.81
#